data_AF-A0A1V6T5T0-F1
#
_entry.id   AF-A0A1V6T5T0-F1
#
_cell.length_a   1.000
_cell.length_b   1.000
_cell.length_c   1.000
_cell.angle_alpha   90.00
_cell.angle_beta   90.00
_cell.angle_gamma   90.00
#
_symmetry.space_group_name_H-M   'P 1'
#
loop_
_entity.id
_entity.type
_entity.pdbx_description
1 polymer ?
#
loop_
_entity_poly.entity_id
_entity_poly.type
_entity_poly.pdbx_seq_one_letter_code
_entity_poly.pdbx_strand_id
1 'polypeptide(L)'
;MPVQFIKDPNQVGDAINESNTKPVVIHYWNPLMGEESPFLSLFHDADENLGPNVSLYVVDSGFINPPHDPQELPLTALYVDGKEKQSVPFNVDQVRDLIFSAV
;
A
#
# COMPACT_ATOMS: atom_id res chain seq x y z
N MET A 1 13.77 0.94 1.88
CA MET A 1 13.51 2.06 2.81
C MET A 1 12.41 1.55 3.70
N PRO A 2 12.55 1.52 5.04
CA PRO A 2 11.64 0.76 5.89
C PRO A 2 10.18 1.08 5.57
N VAL A 3 9.33 0.05 5.56
CA VAL A 3 7.87 0.17 5.38
C VAL A 3 7.35 1.32 6.24
N GLN A 4 6.63 2.25 5.62
CA GLN A 4 6.14 3.45 6.29
C GLN A 4 4.67 3.33 6.64
N PHE A 5 4.32 3.71 7.86
CA PHE A 5 2.94 3.76 8.34
C PHE A 5 2.38 5.17 8.17
N ILE A 6 1.26 5.27 7.46
CA ILE A 6 0.55 6.52 7.20
C ILE A 6 -0.68 6.59 8.10
N LYS A 7 -0.65 7.50 9.07
CA LYS A 7 -1.78 7.79 9.98
C LYS A 7 -2.59 9.00 9.53
N ASP A 8 -1.95 9.96 8.87
CA ASP A 8 -2.61 11.16 8.38
C ASP A 8 -3.07 10.94 6.92
N PRO A 9 -4.37 11.07 6.62
CA PRO A 9 -4.90 11.05 5.25
C PRO A 9 -4.11 11.92 4.25
N ASN A 10 -3.59 13.07 4.68
CA ASN A 10 -2.85 13.98 3.81
C ASN A 10 -1.54 13.36 3.29
N GLN A 11 -0.92 12.48 4.07
CA GLN A 11 0.33 11.81 3.68
C GLN A 11 0.11 10.75 2.59
N VAL A 12 -1.14 10.30 2.37
CA VAL A 12 -1.45 9.40 1.25
C VAL A 12 -1.26 10.11 -0.08
N GLY A 13 -1.62 11.39 -0.16
CA GLY A 13 -1.36 12.21 -1.36
C GLY A 13 0.13 12.33 -1.65
N ASP A 14 0.95 12.52 -0.62
CA ASP A 14 2.41 12.58 -0.75
C ASP A 14 3.00 11.24 -1.21
N ALA A 15 2.52 10.12 -0.66
CA ALA A 15 2.91 8.78 -1.09
C ALA A 15 2.53 8.52 -2.56
N ILE A 16 1.34 8.95 -3.00
CA ILE A 16 0.94 8.86 -4.41
C ILE A 16 1.82 9.75 -5.28
N ASN A 17 2.19 10.94 -4.83
CA ASN A 17 3.09 11.82 -5.58
C ASN A 17 4.50 11.25 -5.76
N GLU A 18 4.98 10.45 -4.79
CA GLU A 18 6.25 9.70 -4.94
C GLU A 18 6.21 8.74 -6.13
N SER A 19 5.02 8.26 -6.52
CA SER A 19 4.84 7.36 -7.66
C SER A 19 5.25 7.91 -9.02
N ASN A 20 5.48 9.23 -9.11
CA ASN A 20 6.07 9.88 -10.28
C ASN A 20 7.57 9.57 -10.49
N THR A 21 8.24 9.01 -9.48
CA THR A 21 9.68 8.72 -9.53
C THR A 21 9.99 7.24 -9.45
N LYS A 22 9.18 6.48 -8.71
CA LYS A 22 9.27 5.02 -8.59
C LYS A 22 7.91 4.45 -8.20
N PRO A 23 7.56 3.22 -8.59
CA PRO A 23 6.31 2.59 -8.21
C PRO A 23 6.05 2.63 -6.70
N VAL A 24 4.79 2.83 -6.31
CA VAL A 24 4.37 2.92 -4.90
C VAL A 24 3.24 1.94 -4.65
N VAL A 25 3.38 1.10 -3.63
CA VAL A 25 2.31 0.22 -3.15
C VAL A 25 1.79 0.76 -1.82
N ILE A 26 0.48 0.95 -1.74
CA ILE A 26 -0.22 1.40 -0.54
C ILE A 26 -1.18 0.31 -0.09
N HIS A 27 -0.98 -0.21 1.12
CA HIS A 27 -1.91 -1.11 1.78
C HIS A 27 -2.84 -0.32 2.70
N TYR A 28 -4.12 -0.25 2.36
CA TYR A 28 -5.13 0.35 3.21
C TYR A 28 -5.67 -0.69 4.19
N TRP A 29 -5.29 -0.55 5.45
CA TRP A 29 -5.71 -1.43 6.54
C TRP A 29 -7.01 -0.93 7.18
N ASN A 30 -7.89 -1.87 7.54
CA ASN A 30 -9.08 -1.57 8.31
C ASN A 30 -8.77 -1.71 9.82
N PRO A 31 -8.70 -0.61 10.60
CA PRO A 31 -8.37 -0.68 12.02
C PRO A 31 -9.41 -1.44 12.86
N LEU A 32 -10.63 -1.67 12.35
CA LEU A 32 -11.64 -2.51 13.01
C LEU A 32 -11.29 -4.00 12.99
N MET A 33 -10.35 -4.43 12.13
CA MET A 33 -9.91 -5.82 12.02
C MET A 33 -8.74 -6.16 12.94
N GLY A 34 -8.16 -5.18 13.62
CA GLY A 34 -7.04 -5.35 14.54
C GLY A 34 -6.08 -4.16 14.51
N GLU A 35 -5.16 -4.12 15.47
CA GLU A 35 -4.15 -3.05 15.58
C GLU A 35 -3.22 -3.01 14.37
N GLU A 36 -2.89 -4.17 13.79
CA GLU A 36 -1.93 -4.31 12.71
C GLU A 36 -2.42 -5.30 11.65
N SER A 37 -2.03 -5.06 10.39
CA SER A 37 -2.30 -5.97 9.28
C SER A 37 -1.46 -7.25 9.41
N PRO A 38 -2.03 -8.45 9.21
CA PRO A 38 -1.22 -9.68 9.17
C PRO A 38 -0.30 -9.73 7.95
N PHE A 39 -0.42 -8.80 6.99
CA PHE A 39 0.48 -8.70 5.85
C PHE A 39 1.75 -7.90 6.16
N LEU A 40 1.91 -7.30 7.35
CA LEU A 40 3.10 -6.52 7.68
C LEU A 40 4.41 -7.27 7.43
N SER A 41 4.50 -8.55 7.79
CA SER A 41 5.68 -9.36 7.51
C SER A 41 5.98 -9.45 6.00
N LEU A 42 4.96 -9.59 5.16
CA LEU A 42 5.13 -9.59 3.70
C LEU A 42 5.66 -8.25 3.18
N PHE A 43 5.18 -7.13 3.74
CA PHE A 43 5.66 -5.80 3.36
C PHE A 43 7.10 -5.56 3.81
N HIS A 44 7.49 -6.04 4.99
CA HIS A 44 8.86 -5.98 5.46
C HIS A 44 9.80 -6.81 4.58
N ASP A 45 9.43 -8.06 4.30
CA ASP A 45 10.19 -8.93 3.39
C ASP A 45 10.34 -8.29 2.00
N ALA A 46 9.27 -7.66 1.50
CA ALA A 46 9.31 -6.98 0.22
C ALA A 46 10.19 -5.71 0.25
N ASP A 47 10.22 -4.93 1.34
CA ASP A 47 11.14 -3.79 1.42
C ASP A 47 12.60 -4.24 1.44
N GLU A 48 12.92 -5.32 2.15
CA GLU A 48 14.28 -5.86 2.19
C GLU A 48 14.77 -6.31 0.80
N ASN A 49 13.87 -6.86 -0.02
CA ASN A 49 14.21 -7.38 -1.35
C ASN A 49 14.05 -6.36 -2.49
N LEU A 50 13.08 -5.45 -2.39
CA LEU A 50 12.63 -4.57 -3.48
C LEU A 50 12.66 -3.08 -3.12
N GLY A 51 12.94 -2.72 -1.87
CA GLY A 51 12.87 -1.34 -1.36
C GLY A 51 13.64 -0.26 -2.14
N PRO A 52 14.73 -0.57 -2.89
CA PRO A 52 15.33 0.39 -3.82
C PRO A 52 14.46 0.71 -5.05
N ASN A 53 13.56 -0.20 -5.43
CA ASN A 53 12.78 -0.15 -6.67
C ASN A 53 11.31 0.22 -6.46
N VAL A 54 10.74 -0.07 -5.28
CA VAL A 54 9.34 0.20 -4.94
C VAL A 54 9.23 0.82 -3.55
N SER A 55 8.33 1.78 -3.36
CA SER A 55 7.97 2.28 -2.02
C SER A 55 6.77 1.52 -1.48
N LEU A 56 6.83 1.16 -0.21
CA LEU A 56 5.80 0.37 0.45
C LEU A 56 5.23 1.16 1.64
N TYR A 57 3.93 1.42 1.60
CA TYR A 57 3.19 2.13 2.65
C TYR A 57 2.04 1.30 3.20
N VAL A 58 1.76 1.48 4.49
CA VAL A 58 0.60 0.91 5.17
C VAL A 58 -0.19 2.05 5.79
N VAL A 59 -1.45 2.20 5.38
CA VAL A 59 -2.39 3.19 5.94
C VAL A 59 -3.19 2.50 7.03
N ASP A 60 -2.93 2.82 8.29
CA ASP A 60 -3.53 2.19 9.48
C ASP A 60 -4.62 3.07 10.14
N SER A 61 -5.02 4.17 9.49
CA SER A 61 -6.02 5.10 10.00
C SER A 61 -7.46 4.80 9.55
N GLY A 62 -7.67 3.76 8.74
CA GLY A 62 -8.96 3.47 8.09
C GLY A 62 -9.33 4.48 7.00
N PHE A 63 -8.43 5.42 6.67
CA PHE A 63 -8.56 6.27 5.51
C PHE A 63 -8.37 5.45 4.23
N ILE A 64 -9.12 5.80 3.20
CA ILE A 64 -9.01 5.23 1.87
C ILE A 64 -9.06 6.36 0.84
N ASN A 65 -8.18 6.30 -0.16
CA ASN A 65 -8.13 7.34 -1.17
C ASN A 65 -9.29 7.16 -2.18
N PRO A 66 -10.04 8.23 -2.53
CA PRO A 66 -11.02 8.17 -3.61
C PRO A 66 -10.38 7.70 -4.93
N PRO A 67 -11.08 6.91 -5.76
CA PRO A 67 -12.54 6.67 -5.73
C PRO A 67 -13.00 5.48 -4.87
N HIS A 68 -12.12 4.82 -4.11
CA HIS A 68 -12.48 3.62 -3.35
C HIS A 68 -13.46 3.88 -2.20
N ASP A 69 -14.27 2.87 -1.88
CA ASP A 69 -15.23 2.89 -0.78
C ASP A 69 -14.63 2.24 0.50
N PRO A 70 -14.91 2.76 1.71
CA PRO A 70 -14.53 2.11 2.96
C PRO A 70 -14.92 0.62 3.09
N GLN A 71 -15.94 0.16 2.37
CA GLN A 71 -16.35 -1.26 2.31
C GLN A 71 -15.36 -2.14 1.55
N GLU A 72 -14.47 -1.56 0.74
CA GLU A 72 -13.42 -2.28 0.02
C GLU A 72 -12.21 -2.57 0.92
N LEU A 73 -12.14 -1.97 2.12
CA LEU A 73 -11.05 -2.22 3.06
C LEU A 73 -11.15 -3.62 3.71
N PRO A 74 -10.03 -4.32 3.89
CA PRO A 74 -8.67 -3.92 3.51
C PRO A 74 -8.38 -4.17 2.02
N LEU A 75 -7.57 -3.29 1.42
CA LEU A 75 -7.11 -3.46 0.03
C LEU A 75 -5.69 -2.96 -0.15
N THR A 76 -5.05 -3.40 -1.23
CA THR A 76 -3.71 -2.93 -1.61
C THR A 76 -3.75 -2.38 -3.02
N ALA A 77 -3.21 -1.18 -3.21
CA ALA A 77 -3.18 -0.48 -4.50
C ALA A 77 -1.75 -0.17 -4.93
N LEU A 78 -1.49 -0.31 -6.23
CA LEU A 78 -0.25 0.06 -6.91
C LEU A 78 -0.46 1.38 -7.66
N TYR A 79 0.40 2.34 -7.37
CA TYR A 79 0.46 3.65 -8.02
C TYR A 79 1.72 3.77 -8.88
N VAL A 80 1.55 4.30 -10.09
CA VAL A 80 2.61 4.62 -11.04
C VAL A 80 2.24 5.93 -11.74
N ASP A 81 3.19 6.85 -11.86
CA ASP A 81 2.99 8.16 -12.51
C ASP A 81 1.82 8.96 -11.93
N GLY A 82 1.66 8.93 -10.60
CA GLY A 82 0.62 9.64 -9.87
C GLY A 82 -0.78 9.03 -10.02
N LYS A 83 -0.90 7.82 -10.59
CA LYS A 83 -2.19 7.18 -10.87
C LYS A 83 -2.22 5.75 -10.35
N GLU A 84 -3.40 5.33 -9.89
CA GLU A 84 -3.64 3.93 -9.58
C GLU A 84 -3.60 3.11 -10.88
N LYS A 85 -2.74 2.10 -10.89
CA LYS A 85 -2.59 1.16 -12.00
C LYS A 85 -3.38 -0.12 -11.76
N GLN A 86 -3.39 -0.60 -10.52
CA GLN A 86 -4.06 -1.84 -10.12
C GLN A 86 -4.31 -1.83 -8.62
N SER A 87 -5.43 -2.41 -8.19
CA SER A 87 -5.72 -2.72 -6.80
C SER A 87 -6.16 -4.17 -6.64
N VAL A 88 -5.90 -4.75 -5.47
CA VAL A 88 -6.26 -6.13 -5.10
C VAL A 88 -6.89 -6.16 -3.71
N PRO A 89 -7.84 -7.08 -3.46
CA PRO A 89 -8.48 -7.22 -2.16
C PRO A 89 -7.50 -7.81 -1.12
N PHE A 90 -7.97 -7.92 0.14
CA PHE A 90 -7.26 -8.57 1.24
C PHE A 90 -7.01 -10.09 1.01
N ASN A 91 -6.02 -10.40 0.17
CA ASN A 91 -5.58 -11.75 -0.17
C ASN A 91 -4.06 -11.80 -0.30
N VAL A 92 -3.40 -12.65 0.48
CA VAL A 92 -1.93 -12.68 0.58
C VAL A 92 -1.23 -12.95 -0.74
N ASP A 93 -1.78 -13.84 -1.57
CA ASP A 93 -1.15 -14.22 -2.85
C ASP A 93 -1.30 -13.09 -3.87
N GLN A 94 -2.49 -12.48 -3.97
CA GLN A 94 -2.71 -11.33 -4.86
C GLN A 94 -1.89 -10.10 -4.45
N VAL A 95 -1.78 -9.84 -3.14
CA VAL A 95 -0.96 -8.74 -2.62
C VAL A 95 0.52 -8.98 -2.90
N ARG A 96 0.99 -10.22 -2.70
CA ARG A 96 2.36 -10.61 -3.06
C ARG A 96 2.58 -10.38 -4.55
N ASP A 97 1.74 -10.95 -5.41
CA ASP A 97 1.88 -10.81 -6.86
C ASP A 97 1.88 -9.35 -7.31
N LEU A 98 1.01 -8.51 -6.72
CA LEU A 98 0.98 -7.07 -6.99
C LEU A 98 2.32 -6.41 -6.65
N ILE A 99 2.87 -6.64 -5.45
CA ILE A 99 4.13 -6.06 -4.99
C ILE A 99 5.30 -6.47 -5.91
N PHE A 100 5.39 -7.75 -6.25
CA PHE A 100 6.47 -8.25 -7.10
C PHE A 100 6.30 -7.87 -8.58
N SER A 101 5.08 -7.55 -9.03
CA SER A 101 4.82 -7.02 -10.39
C SER A 101 5.12 -5.52 -10.54
N ALA A 102 5.33 -4.82 -9.43
CA ALA A 102 5.59 -3.39 -9.43
C ALA A 102 6.98 -3.03 -9.98
N VAL A 103 7.91 -4.00 -10.02
CA VAL A 103 9.32 -3.86 -10.42
C VAL A 103 9.57 -4.58 -11.73
#